data_AF-A0A2R8BJI6-F1
#
_entry.id   AF-A0A2R8BJI6-F1
#
_cell.length_a   1.000
_cell.length_b   1.000
_cell.length_c   1.000
_cell.angle_alpha   90.00
_cell.angle_beta   90.00
_cell.angle_gamma   90.00
#
_symmetry.space_group_name_H-M   'P 1'
#
loop_
_entity.id
_entity.type
_entity.pdbx_description
1 polymer ?
#
loop_
_entity_poly.entity_id
_entity_poly.type
_entity_poly.pdbx_seq_one_letter_code
_entity_poly.pdbx_strand_id
1 'polypeptide(L)'
;MAHARVLIPTGALGLGYDRDALARGVAARPDIIAVDGGSTDSGPAYLGRGLSKYSRTTTKAEWRELMEARAAAGVPLVIGTAGTCGADATVDWLYDITCEVAAELGQKLIAARLYSSQNPEDIATSFEAGRISPLPAAPQIGTDTIRACTNIVALAGAEQITAALATGADIVIAGRTTDTAIIAALPISRGCNLGAAWHGAKVGECGAIATTNPASGTILVDFDEAGFTLTPMGEAARGTPYTVSAHMLYENTDPFMLCEPGGVLDVTAASYIALDDRRVRVEGSIWRPGPYTVKLEGARIAGYQCISLTLLRDRRYVANARGWAAEVEARSRSDVISRMGLAESDFDIELRLIGVDATLGPLETPGADPREVGVLAIATAPTEVQASEIGKILNPYLLHYALTDDEPMPTFAFPFSPAEMNRGAIYEFCLNHVLALDDPMAAFRLVTDKVGHG
;
A
#
# COMPACT_ATOMS: atom_id res chain seq x y z
N MET A 1 -27.03 -14.21 21.47
CA MET A 1 -27.26 -13.43 20.24
C MET A 1 -25.90 -13.09 19.68
N ALA A 2 -25.71 -13.30 18.38
CA ALA A 2 -24.44 -12.98 17.74
C ALA A 2 -24.23 -11.45 17.74
N HIS A 3 -23.07 -11.01 18.23
CA HIS A 3 -22.69 -9.61 18.26
C HIS A 3 -21.17 -9.46 18.28
N ALA A 4 -20.66 -8.47 17.54
CA ALA A 4 -19.27 -8.06 17.59
C ALA A 4 -19.16 -6.55 17.39
N ARG A 5 -18.35 -5.89 18.21
CA ARG A 5 -18.03 -4.47 18.07
C ARG A 5 -16.56 -4.28 17.69
N VAL A 6 -16.30 -3.75 16.50
CA VAL A 6 -14.94 -3.52 15.99
C VAL A 6 -14.62 -2.04 16.08
N LEU A 7 -13.54 -1.69 16.78
CA LEU A 7 -12.99 -0.34 16.79
C LEU A 7 -11.91 -0.24 15.70
N ILE A 8 -12.04 0.73 14.80
CA ILE A 8 -11.05 1.00 13.75
C ILE A 8 -10.45 2.39 13.99
N PRO A 9 -9.22 2.47 14.54
CA PRO A 9 -8.60 3.74 14.93
C PRO A 9 -8.24 4.64 13.75
N THR A 10 -7.78 4.03 12.66
CA THR A 10 -7.25 4.71 11.46
C THR A 10 -7.31 3.77 10.26
N GLY A 11 -7.28 4.34 9.05
CA GLY A 11 -7.24 3.57 7.80
C GLY A 11 -5.87 2.99 7.47
N ALA A 12 -4.78 3.51 8.04
CA ALA A 12 -3.49 2.85 8.02
C ALA A 12 -2.60 3.33 9.17
N LEU A 13 -1.89 2.41 9.82
CA LEU A 13 -0.91 2.72 10.86
C LEU A 13 0.23 3.58 10.30
N GLY A 14 0.44 4.76 10.87
CA GLY A 14 1.41 5.77 10.41
C GLY A 14 0.78 7.03 9.80
N LEU A 15 -0.55 7.07 9.64
CA LEU A 15 -1.29 8.25 9.15
C LEU A 15 -1.80 9.16 10.29
N GLY A 16 -1.74 8.70 11.54
CA GLY A 16 -2.32 9.37 12.70
C GLY A 16 -3.83 9.18 12.84
N TYR A 17 -4.36 9.63 13.98
CA TYR A 17 -5.78 9.65 14.33
C TYR A 17 -6.05 10.66 15.47
N ASP A 18 -7.32 11.04 15.64
CA ASP A 18 -7.78 11.84 16.78
C ASP A 18 -7.75 11.00 18.07
N ARG A 19 -6.91 11.40 19.03
CA ARG A 19 -6.75 10.70 20.32
C ARG A 19 -8.01 10.73 21.18
N ASP A 20 -8.79 11.81 21.10
CA ASP A 20 -10.06 11.88 21.83
C ASP A 20 -11.10 10.96 21.18
N ALA A 21 -11.04 10.77 19.86
CA ALA A 21 -11.87 9.79 19.15
C ALA A 21 -11.50 8.36 19.53
N LEU A 22 -10.20 8.04 19.59
CA LEU A 22 -9.71 6.75 20.09
C LEU A 22 -10.22 6.48 21.51
N ALA A 23 -10.07 7.45 22.42
CA ALA A 23 -10.53 7.31 23.80
C ALA A 23 -12.05 7.07 23.90
N ARG A 24 -12.86 7.78 23.10
CA ARG A 24 -14.31 7.53 22.99
C ARG A 24 -14.61 6.13 22.46
N GLY A 25 -13.87 5.67 21.47
CA GLY A 25 -13.98 4.31 20.92
C GLY A 25 -13.67 3.24 21.95
N VAL A 26 -12.59 3.38 22.72
CA VAL A 26 -12.23 2.49 23.83
C VAL A 26 -13.32 2.49 24.92
N ALA A 27 -13.82 3.67 25.29
CA ALA A 27 -14.90 3.80 26.27
C ALA A 27 -16.21 3.13 25.81
N ALA A 28 -16.40 2.96 24.50
CA ALA A 28 -17.53 2.21 23.93
C ALA A 28 -17.40 0.69 24.08
N ARG A 29 -16.33 0.18 24.72
CA ARG A 29 -16.10 -1.26 25.00
C ARG A 29 -16.15 -2.11 23.73
N PRO A 30 -15.19 -1.93 22.81
CA PRO A 30 -15.10 -2.79 21.64
C PRO A 30 -14.76 -4.23 22.05
N ASP A 31 -14.93 -5.16 21.11
CA ASP A 31 -14.53 -6.56 21.24
C ASP A 31 -13.15 -6.83 20.62
N ILE A 32 -12.69 -5.92 19.75
CA ILE A 32 -11.43 -5.99 19.01
C ILE A 32 -11.06 -4.59 18.52
N ILE A 33 -9.77 -4.32 18.44
CA ILE A 33 -9.22 -3.17 17.72
C ILE A 33 -8.59 -3.70 16.43
N ALA A 34 -9.05 -3.21 15.29
CA ALA A 34 -8.59 -3.62 13.96
C ALA A 34 -7.97 -2.42 13.24
N VAL A 35 -6.80 -2.61 12.63
CA VAL A 35 -6.11 -1.56 11.89
C VAL A 35 -5.41 -2.15 10.67
N ASP A 36 -5.35 -1.39 9.57
CA ASP A 36 -4.54 -1.77 8.41
C ASP A 36 -3.13 -1.19 8.52
N GLY A 37 -2.13 -1.85 7.93
CA GLY A 37 -0.76 -1.37 7.79
C GLY A 37 -0.49 -0.64 6.46
N GLY A 38 -1.49 -0.49 5.61
CA GLY A 38 -1.49 0.20 4.33
C GLY A 38 -1.57 -0.74 3.13
N SER A 39 -1.47 -0.17 1.92
CA SER A 39 -1.60 -0.89 0.65
C SER A 39 -0.40 -0.67 -0.28
N THR A 40 -0.35 -1.45 -1.36
CA THR A 40 0.67 -1.29 -2.40
C THR A 40 0.34 -0.20 -3.44
N ASP A 41 -0.65 0.67 -3.19
CA ASP A 41 -1.15 1.67 -4.15
C ASP A 41 -0.11 2.73 -4.53
N SER A 42 0.83 3.03 -3.63
CA SER A 42 1.96 3.93 -3.95
C SER A 42 3.02 3.32 -4.87
N GLY A 43 2.77 2.10 -5.35
CA GLY A 43 3.59 1.41 -6.33
C GLY A 43 4.40 0.24 -5.75
N PRO A 44 5.12 -0.47 -6.64
CA PRO A 44 5.70 -1.79 -6.36
C PRO A 44 6.95 -1.77 -5.49
N ALA A 45 7.53 -0.59 -5.22
CA ALA A 45 8.86 -0.49 -4.60
C ALA A 45 8.92 -1.09 -3.18
N TYR A 46 7.89 -0.90 -2.37
CA TYR A 46 7.88 -1.39 -0.98
C TYR A 46 7.68 -2.90 -0.90
N LEU A 47 6.83 -3.46 -1.76
CA LEU A 47 6.72 -4.92 -1.91
C LEU A 47 8.03 -5.49 -2.46
N GLY A 48 8.56 -4.91 -3.54
CA GLY A 48 9.80 -5.38 -4.16
C GLY A 48 11.01 -5.37 -3.23
N ARG A 49 11.12 -4.35 -2.37
CA ARG A 49 12.17 -4.28 -1.34
C ARG A 49 11.88 -5.10 -0.09
N GLY A 50 10.62 -5.44 0.18
CA GLY A 50 10.20 -6.06 1.44
C GLY A 50 10.38 -5.14 2.66
N LEU A 51 10.10 -3.84 2.50
CA LEU A 51 10.32 -2.82 3.53
C LEU A 51 9.06 -1.98 3.76
N SER A 52 8.91 -1.48 4.98
CA SER A 52 7.82 -0.58 5.33
C SER A 52 7.94 0.76 4.62
N LYS A 53 6.79 1.29 4.17
CA LYS A 53 6.67 2.66 3.67
C LYS A 53 6.74 3.69 4.79
N TYR A 54 6.19 3.37 5.94
CA TYR A 54 5.99 4.32 7.03
C TYR A 54 7.23 4.39 7.94
N SER A 55 7.44 5.58 8.50
CA SER A 55 8.53 5.86 9.45
C SER A 55 8.42 4.96 10.67
N ARG A 56 9.49 4.23 11.00
CA ARG A 56 9.55 3.41 12.23
C ARG A 56 9.21 4.23 13.48
N THR A 57 9.70 5.46 13.57
CA THR A 57 9.46 6.33 14.74
C THR A 57 7.98 6.65 14.88
N THR A 58 7.31 7.04 13.80
CA THR A 58 5.87 7.33 13.80
C THR A 58 5.06 6.08 14.08
N THR A 59 5.37 4.97 13.37
CA THR A 59 4.70 3.69 13.57
C THR A 59 4.83 3.19 15.01
N LYS A 60 6.02 3.25 15.62
CA LYS A 60 6.20 2.85 17.03
C LYS A 60 5.38 3.71 17.98
N ALA A 61 5.32 5.02 17.77
CA ALA A 61 4.58 5.93 18.62
C ALA A 61 3.07 5.65 18.58
N GLU A 62 2.50 5.49 17.38
CA GLU A 62 1.08 5.13 17.22
C GLU A 62 0.78 3.71 17.71
N TRP A 63 1.65 2.75 17.39
CA TRP A 63 1.48 1.37 17.82
C TRP A 63 1.48 1.24 19.36
N ARG A 64 2.31 2.02 20.05
CA ARG A 64 2.28 2.13 21.52
C ARG A 64 0.92 2.57 22.03
N GLU A 65 0.36 3.64 21.49
CA GLU A 65 -0.95 4.14 21.91
C GLU A 65 -2.06 3.09 21.65
N LEU A 66 -1.99 2.36 20.53
CA LEU A 66 -2.92 1.26 20.25
C LEU A 66 -2.75 0.08 21.20
N MET A 67 -1.52 -0.28 21.59
CA MET A 67 -1.24 -1.30 22.61
C MET A 67 -1.78 -0.90 23.99
N GLU A 68 -1.72 0.38 24.34
CA GLU A 68 -2.32 0.91 25.57
C GLU A 68 -3.86 0.89 25.50
N ALA A 69 -4.45 1.33 24.38
CA ALA A 69 -5.90 1.29 24.14
C ALA A 69 -6.46 -0.13 24.22
N ARG A 70 -5.75 -1.08 23.59
CA ARG A 70 -5.97 -2.52 23.64
C ARG A 70 -5.98 -3.03 25.08
N ALA A 71 -4.95 -2.69 25.86
CA ALA A 71 -4.84 -3.11 27.25
C ALA A 71 -5.95 -2.51 28.13
N ALA A 72 -6.32 -1.24 27.91
CA ALA A 72 -7.39 -0.57 28.61
C ALA A 72 -8.78 -1.18 28.31
N ALA A 73 -9.02 -1.58 27.06
CA ALA A 73 -10.25 -2.26 26.64
C ALA A 73 -10.27 -3.77 27.00
N GLY A 74 -9.11 -4.40 27.17
CA GLY A 74 -8.99 -5.83 27.46
C GLY A 74 -9.33 -6.72 26.25
N VAL A 75 -8.99 -6.29 25.04
CA VAL A 75 -9.39 -6.92 23.77
C VAL A 75 -8.16 -7.22 22.89
N PRO A 76 -8.24 -8.10 21.88
CA PRO A 76 -7.16 -8.28 20.92
C PRO A 76 -6.97 -7.03 20.04
N LEU A 77 -5.71 -6.79 19.65
CA LEU A 77 -5.33 -5.81 18.63
C LEU A 77 -4.83 -6.57 17.39
N VAL A 78 -5.43 -6.29 16.24
CA VAL A 78 -5.10 -6.95 14.98
C VAL A 78 -4.65 -5.92 13.96
N ILE A 79 -3.51 -6.19 13.34
CA ILE A 79 -3.05 -5.47 12.17
C ILE A 79 -2.91 -6.41 10.97
N GLY A 80 -3.52 -6.04 9.86
CA GLY A 80 -3.27 -6.64 8.54
C GLY A 80 -2.33 -5.79 7.70
N THR A 81 -1.80 -6.39 6.64
CA THR A 81 -0.80 -5.77 5.74
C THR A 81 0.32 -5.04 6.48
N ALA A 82 0.98 -5.73 7.43
CA ALA A 82 2.04 -5.12 8.24
C ALA A 82 3.09 -4.41 7.37
N GLY A 83 3.34 -3.13 7.67
CA GLY A 83 4.31 -2.31 6.95
C GLY A 83 3.97 -2.07 5.47
N THR A 84 2.69 -1.94 5.12
CA THR A 84 2.19 -1.51 3.79
C THR A 84 2.25 -2.55 2.68
N CYS A 85 3.24 -3.45 2.69
CA CYS A 85 3.34 -4.52 1.70
C CYS A 85 3.04 -5.92 2.24
N GLY A 86 3.12 -6.12 3.56
CA GLY A 86 2.81 -7.39 4.19
C GLY A 86 3.78 -8.53 3.85
N ALA A 87 5.02 -8.21 3.47
CA ALA A 87 6.08 -9.21 3.32
C ALA A 87 6.54 -9.75 4.69
N ASP A 88 7.14 -10.94 4.73
CA ASP A 88 7.62 -11.53 5.98
C ASP A 88 8.56 -10.59 6.76
N ALA A 89 9.43 -9.86 6.07
CA ALA A 89 10.33 -8.88 6.67
C ALA A 89 9.59 -7.70 7.35
N THR A 90 8.42 -7.28 6.83
CA THR A 90 7.63 -6.21 7.46
C THR A 90 6.78 -6.71 8.62
N VAL A 91 6.39 -7.99 8.61
CA VAL A 91 5.80 -8.67 9.77
C VAL A 91 6.81 -8.74 10.92
N ASP A 92 8.03 -9.20 10.63
CA ASP A 92 9.11 -9.27 11.63
C ASP A 92 9.49 -7.89 12.16
N TRP A 93 9.57 -6.88 11.29
CA TRP A 93 9.83 -5.50 11.68
C TRP A 93 8.78 -4.94 12.66
N LEU A 94 7.50 -5.17 12.43
CA LEU A 94 6.44 -4.72 13.34
C LEU A 94 6.40 -5.55 14.62
N TYR A 95 6.77 -6.83 14.56
CA TYR A 95 6.96 -7.66 15.74
C TYR A 95 8.10 -7.15 16.64
N ASP A 96 9.23 -6.73 16.06
CA ASP A 96 10.33 -6.12 16.81
C ASP A 96 9.89 -4.83 17.52
N ILE A 97 9.12 -3.98 16.84
CA ILE A 97 8.49 -2.79 17.44
C ILE A 97 7.57 -3.20 18.59
N THR A 98 6.76 -4.25 18.40
CA THR A 98 5.84 -4.75 19.42
C THR A 98 6.59 -5.25 20.66
N CYS A 99 7.71 -5.96 20.48
CA CYS A 99 8.55 -6.43 21.57
C CYS A 99 9.18 -5.27 22.35
N GLU A 100 9.70 -4.28 21.64
CA GLU A 100 10.28 -3.06 22.23
C GLU A 100 9.23 -2.31 23.06
N VAL A 101 8.04 -2.06 22.48
CA VAL A 101 6.96 -1.35 23.16
C VAL A 101 6.42 -2.14 24.36
N ALA A 102 6.27 -3.47 24.23
CA ALA A 102 5.83 -4.32 25.34
C ALA A 102 6.81 -4.25 26.52
N ALA A 103 8.12 -4.27 26.26
CA ALA A 103 9.13 -4.10 27.30
C ALA A 103 9.05 -2.72 27.95
N GLU A 104 8.90 -1.66 27.15
CA GLU A 104 8.79 -0.28 27.63
C GLU A 104 7.51 -0.03 28.45
N LEU A 105 6.41 -0.71 28.13
CA LEU A 105 5.13 -0.64 28.85
C LEU A 105 5.03 -1.64 30.02
N GLY A 106 6.00 -2.54 30.18
CA GLY A 106 5.94 -3.63 31.16
C GLY A 106 4.80 -4.63 30.91
N GLN A 107 4.35 -4.76 29.66
CA GLN A 107 3.28 -5.69 29.28
C GLN A 107 3.83 -7.10 29.05
N LYS A 108 3.01 -8.11 29.35
CA LYS A 108 3.21 -9.51 28.96
C LYS A 108 2.05 -9.91 28.08
N LEU A 109 2.33 -10.34 26.87
CA LEU A 109 1.33 -10.60 25.84
C LEU A 109 1.72 -11.78 24.96
N ILE A 110 0.74 -12.39 24.31
CA ILE A 110 0.94 -13.38 23.25
C ILE A 110 0.82 -12.68 21.90
N ALA A 111 1.85 -12.73 21.07
CA ALA A 111 1.79 -12.21 19.71
C ALA A 111 1.66 -13.37 18.72
N ALA A 112 0.69 -13.29 17.81
CA ALA A 112 0.59 -14.17 16.65
C ALA A 112 1.11 -13.44 15.40
N ARG A 113 1.99 -14.09 14.66
CA ARG A 113 2.53 -13.63 13.38
C ARG A 113 1.98 -14.52 12.27
N LEU A 114 1.19 -13.93 11.38
CA LEU A 114 0.62 -14.60 10.21
C LEU A 114 1.39 -14.14 8.98
N TYR A 115 2.21 -15.04 8.43
CA TYR A 115 3.05 -14.79 7.27
C TYR A 115 2.36 -15.17 5.98
N SER A 116 2.55 -14.34 4.96
CA SER A 116 1.90 -14.45 3.66
C SER A 116 2.87 -14.43 2.48
N SER A 117 4.19 -14.29 2.72
CA SER A 117 5.16 -14.37 1.63
C SER A 117 5.17 -15.77 1.02
N GLN A 118 5.22 -15.81 -0.31
CA GLN A 118 5.24 -17.04 -1.08
C GLN A 118 6.62 -17.28 -1.68
N ASN A 119 7.03 -18.54 -1.73
CA ASN A 119 8.25 -18.92 -2.43
C ASN A 119 8.03 -18.88 -3.96
N PRO A 120 8.86 -18.15 -4.73
CA PRO A 120 8.71 -18.08 -6.19
C PRO A 120 8.72 -19.43 -6.92
N GLU A 121 9.49 -20.42 -6.46
CA GLU A 121 9.52 -21.76 -7.07
C GLU A 121 8.22 -22.53 -6.83
N ASP A 122 7.64 -22.42 -5.62
CA ASP A 122 6.36 -23.07 -5.31
C ASP A 122 5.21 -22.44 -6.11
N ILE A 123 5.26 -21.13 -6.32
CA ILE A 123 4.30 -20.40 -7.16
C ILE A 123 4.48 -20.75 -8.63
N ALA A 124 5.72 -20.88 -9.13
CA ALA A 124 5.98 -21.34 -10.49
C ALA A 124 5.46 -22.77 -10.72
N THR A 125 5.65 -23.66 -9.74
CA THR A 125 5.10 -25.03 -9.77
C THR A 125 3.57 -25.01 -9.78
N SER A 126 2.95 -24.15 -8.97
CA SER A 126 1.48 -23.98 -8.93
C SER A 126 0.92 -23.41 -10.24
N PHE A 127 1.68 -22.53 -10.89
CA PHE A 127 1.35 -21.98 -12.22
C PHE A 127 1.33 -23.09 -13.28
N GLU A 128 2.39 -23.92 -13.33
CA GLU A 128 2.49 -25.05 -14.27
C GLU A 128 1.39 -26.10 -14.02
N ALA A 129 0.98 -26.27 -12.77
CA ALA A 129 -0.14 -27.15 -12.38
C ALA A 129 -1.53 -26.56 -12.69
N GLY A 130 -1.63 -25.35 -13.25
CA GLY A 130 -2.89 -24.71 -13.60
C GLY A 130 -3.71 -24.20 -12.42
N ARG A 131 -3.09 -24.00 -11.25
CA ARG A 131 -3.76 -23.49 -10.02
C ARG A 131 -3.82 -21.97 -9.93
N ILE A 132 -3.12 -21.26 -10.82
CA ILE A 132 -3.06 -19.81 -10.86
C ILE A 132 -3.86 -19.31 -12.06
N SER A 133 -4.77 -18.37 -11.82
CA SER A 133 -5.61 -17.79 -12.87
C SER A 133 -5.55 -16.25 -12.87
N PRO A 134 -5.63 -15.61 -14.04
CA PRO A 134 -5.53 -14.16 -14.14
C PRO A 134 -6.79 -13.46 -13.64
N LEU A 135 -6.60 -12.33 -12.95
CA LEU A 135 -7.67 -11.36 -12.69
C LEU A 135 -7.85 -10.42 -13.90
N PRO A 136 -8.92 -9.62 -13.96
CA PRO A 136 -9.05 -8.57 -14.97
C PRO A 136 -7.80 -7.68 -15.03
N ALA A 137 -7.32 -7.40 -16.24
CA ALA A 137 -6.10 -6.63 -16.51
C ALA A 137 -4.79 -7.25 -15.95
N ALA A 138 -4.77 -8.55 -15.63
CA ALA A 138 -3.52 -9.23 -15.28
C ALA A 138 -2.51 -9.20 -16.44
N PRO A 139 -1.22 -8.94 -16.16
CA PRO A 139 -0.17 -9.07 -17.18
C PRO A 139 0.00 -10.54 -17.59
N GLN A 140 0.51 -10.77 -18.79
CA GLN A 140 0.97 -12.11 -19.16
C GLN A 140 2.18 -12.50 -18.31
N ILE A 141 2.15 -13.71 -17.76
CA ILE A 141 3.22 -14.24 -16.92
C ILE A 141 3.70 -15.60 -17.43
N GLY A 142 4.97 -15.88 -17.16
CA GLY A 142 5.59 -17.18 -17.29
C GLY A 142 6.39 -17.52 -16.05
N THR A 143 6.87 -18.75 -15.94
CA THR A 143 7.61 -19.20 -14.75
C THR A 143 8.88 -18.41 -14.50
N ASP A 144 9.59 -17.96 -15.54
CA ASP A 144 10.74 -17.07 -15.41
C ASP A 144 10.37 -15.72 -14.79
N THR A 145 9.19 -15.18 -15.12
CA THR A 145 8.70 -13.93 -14.51
C THR A 145 8.40 -14.14 -13.03
N ILE A 146 7.76 -15.24 -12.67
CA ILE A 146 7.45 -15.58 -11.27
C ILE A 146 8.74 -15.73 -10.47
N ARG A 147 9.71 -16.52 -10.98
CA ARG A 147 11.01 -16.75 -10.33
C ARG A 147 11.85 -15.47 -10.19
N ALA A 148 11.66 -14.51 -11.08
CA ALA A 148 12.33 -13.20 -11.00
C ALA A 148 11.69 -12.25 -9.98
N CYS A 149 10.50 -12.55 -9.44
CA CYS A 149 9.87 -11.69 -8.44
C CYS A 149 10.69 -11.77 -7.14
N THR A 150 11.13 -10.60 -6.67
CA THR A 150 11.88 -10.42 -5.42
C THR A 150 11.03 -10.73 -4.18
N ASN A 151 9.74 -10.45 -4.26
CA ASN A 151 8.76 -10.74 -3.23
C ASN A 151 7.42 -11.09 -3.91
N ILE A 152 6.76 -12.10 -3.37
CA ILE A 152 5.38 -12.49 -3.72
C ILE A 152 4.62 -12.62 -2.40
N VAL A 153 3.41 -12.08 -2.33
CA VAL A 153 2.52 -12.20 -1.17
C VAL A 153 1.15 -12.71 -1.61
N ALA A 154 0.54 -13.55 -0.79
CA ALA A 154 -0.86 -13.96 -0.93
C ALA A 154 -1.74 -13.13 0.01
N LEU A 155 -2.88 -12.63 -0.45
CA LEU A 155 -3.82 -11.87 0.37
C LEU A 155 -4.62 -12.84 1.25
N ALA A 156 -4.35 -12.84 2.55
CA ALA A 156 -5.13 -13.57 3.55
C ALA A 156 -6.57 -13.04 3.65
N GLY A 157 -7.52 -13.96 3.81
CA GLY A 157 -8.92 -13.69 4.11
C GLY A 157 -9.25 -13.76 5.60
N ALA A 158 -10.54 -13.80 5.92
CA ALA A 158 -11.03 -13.78 7.30
C ALA A 158 -10.69 -15.07 8.06
N GLU A 159 -10.53 -16.21 7.37
CA GLU A 159 -10.22 -17.50 7.97
C GLU A 159 -8.83 -17.51 8.63
N GLN A 160 -7.84 -16.91 7.98
CA GLN A 160 -6.46 -16.86 8.49
C GLN A 160 -6.35 -15.94 9.70
N ILE A 161 -7.04 -14.79 9.68
CA ILE A 161 -7.13 -13.89 10.84
C ILE A 161 -7.89 -14.57 11.99
N THR A 162 -8.96 -15.31 11.69
CA THR A 162 -9.70 -16.10 12.68
C THR A 162 -8.81 -17.17 13.31
N ALA A 163 -7.99 -17.86 12.51
CA ALA A 163 -7.02 -18.84 13.01
C ALA A 163 -5.98 -18.20 13.94
N ALA A 164 -5.49 -17.00 13.60
CA ALA A 164 -4.57 -16.24 14.46
C ALA A 164 -5.23 -15.78 15.77
N LEU A 165 -6.47 -15.30 15.73
CA LEU A 165 -7.23 -14.94 16.93
C LEU A 165 -7.50 -16.17 17.83
N ALA A 166 -7.77 -17.33 17.22
CA ALA A 166 -8.05 -18.57 17.93
C ALA A 166 -6.86 -19.11 18.76
N THR A 167 -5.64 -18.61 18.54
CA THR A 167 -4.48 -18.95 19.38
C THR A 167 -4.54 -18.28 20.77
N GLY A 168 -5.54 -17.44 21.03
CA GLY A 168 -5.60 -16.60 22.22
C GLY A 168 -4.58 -15.46 22.19
N ALA A 169 -4.13 -15.07 20.99
CA ALA A 169 -3.17 -13.99 20.83
C ALA A 169 -3.75 -12.67 21.33
N ASP A 170 -2.90 -11.95 22.05
CA ASP A 170 -3.18 -10.61 22.48
C ASP A 170 -3.06 -9.59 21.34
N ILE A 171 -2.07 -9.83 20.48
CA ILE A 171 -1.78 -9.04 19.28
C ILE A 171 -1.64 -10.00 18.10
N VAL A 172 -2.31 -9.71 16.99
CA VAL A 172 -2.11 -10.40 15.71
C VAL A 172 -1.43 -9.44 14.75
N ILE A 173 -0.29 -9.86 14.20
CA ILE A 173 0.45 -9.17 13.14
C ILE A 173 0.37 -10.04 11.90
N ALA A 174 -0.47 -9.66 10.96
CA ALA A 174 -0.60 -10.34 9.68
C ALA A 174 0.22 -9.62 8.59
N GLY A 175 0.78 -10.43 7.70
CA GLY A 175 1.32 -9.99 6.42
C GLY A 175 0.19 -9.49 5.52
N ARG A 176 0.29 -9.68 4.22
CA ARG A 176 -0.69 -9.18 3.27
C ARG A 176 -2.06 -9.85 3.50
N THR A 177 -3.08 -9.02 3.71
CA THR A 177 -4.48 -9.41 3.87
C THR A 177 -5.33 -8.68 2.84
N THR A 178 -6.56 -9.10 2.63
CA THR A 178 -7.59 -8.13 2.19
C THR A 178 -7.93 -7.24 3.37
N ASP A 179 -8.18 -5.96 3.11
CA ASP A 179 -8.36 -4.96 4.18
C ASP A 179 -9.65 -5.29 4.99
N THR A 180 -10.67 -5.81 4.31
CA THR A 180 -11.91 -6.30 4.93
C THR A 180 -11.70 -7.49 5.87
N ALA A 181 -10.76 -8.40 5.59
CA ALA A 181 -10.54 -9.60 6.40
C ALA A 181 -10.20 -9.28 7.86
N ILE A 182 -9.47 -8.18 8.08
CA ILE A 182 -9.03 -7.70 9.39
C ILE A 182 -10.25 -7.41 10.29
N ILE A 183 -11.28 -6.81 9.71
CA ILE A 183 -12.49 -6.36 10.41
C ILE A 183 -13.55 -7.48 10.45
N ALA A 184 -13.70 -8.25 9.36
CA ALA A 184 -14.75 -9.25 9.22
C ALA A 184 -14.51 -10.53 10.06
N ALA A 185 -13.25 -10.87 10.37
CA ALA A 185 -12.90 -12.13 11.03
C ALA A 185 -13.62 -12.37 12.37
N LEU A 186 -13.62 -11.39 13.28
CA LEU A 186 -14.27 -11.57 14.58
C LEU A 186 -15.81 -11.62 14.47
N PRO A 187 -16.50 -10.71 13.75
CA PRO A 187 -17.94 -10.84 13.50
C PRO A 187 -18.34 -12.20 12.91
N ILE A 188 -17.61 -12.70 11.92
CA ILE A 188 -17.88 -13.99 11.27
C ILE A 188 -17.72 -15.14 12.26
N SER A 189 -16.60 -15.19 13.00
CA SER A 189 -16.34 -16.27 13.96
C SER A 189 -17.33 -16.28 15.13
N ARG A 190 -17.97 -15.15 15.44
CA ARG A 190 -19.05 -15.04 16.43
C ARG A 190 -20.45 -15.30 15.87
N GLY A 191 -20.57 -15.64 14.59
CA GLY A 191 -21.84 -15.96 13.94
C GLY A 191 -22.73 -14.76 13.61
N CYS A 192 -22.15 -13.56 13.46
CA CYS A 192 -22.90 -12.41 12.93
C CYS A 192 -23.28 -12.66 11.46
N ASN A 193 -24.16 -11.83 10.91
CA ASN A 193 -24.55 -11.93 9.50
C ASN A 193 -23.33 -11.84 8.58
N LEU A 194 -23.10 -12.87 7.77
CA LEU A 194 -21.90 -13.00 6.95
C LEU A 194 -21.79 -11.89 5.89
N GLY A 195 -22.90 -11.54 5.23
CA GLY A 195 -22.92 -10.43 4.26
C GLY A 195 -22.69 -9.08 4.95
N ALA A 196 -23.28 -8.87 6.13
CA ALA A 196 -23.06 -7.66 6.90
C ALA A 196 -21.62 -7.54 7.43
N ALA A 197 -21.00 -8.65 7.83
CA ALA A 197 -19.62 -8.67 8.29
C ALA A 197 -18.65 -8.17 7.22
N TRP A 198 -18.74 -8.72 6.00
CA TRP A 198 -17.92 -8.27 4.87
C TRP A 198 -18.26 -6.84 4.44
N HIS A 199 -19.54 -6.45 4.45
CA HIS A 199 -19.93 -5.09 4.04
C HIS A 199 -19.50 -4.02 5.05
N GLY A 200 -19.73 -4.25 6.34
CA GLY A 200 -19.28 -3.33 7.38
C GLY A 200 -17.76 -3.27 7.47
N ALA A 201 -17.08 -4.38 7.14
CA ALA A 201 -15.63 -4.40 6.98
C ALA A 201 -15.17 -3.54 5.79
N LYS A 202 -15.75 -3.70 4.60
CA LYS A 202 -15.47 -2.84 3.44
C LYS A 202 -15.67 -1.37 3.76
N VAL A 203 -16.80 -1.02 4.37
CA VAL A 203 -17.10 0.37 4.78
C VAL A 203 -16.08 0.91 5.78
N GLY A 204 -15.51 0.04 6.63
CA GLY A 204 -14.63 0.45 7.72
C GLY A 204 -13.12 0.32 7.44
N GLU A 205 -12.72 -0.31 6.34
CA GLU A 205 -11.32 -0.71 6.10
C GLU A 205 -10.35 0.49 6.07
N CYS A 206 -10.77 1.62 5.50
CA CYS A 206 -9.98 2.86 5.50
C CYS A 206 -10.34 3.83 6.64
N GLY A 207 -10.85 3.33 7.76
CA GLY A 207 -11.24 4.15 8.92
C GLY A 207 -12.37 5.13 8.60
N ALA A 208 -12.22 6.40 8.98
CA ALA A 208 -13.30 7.40 8.87
C ALA A 208 -13.60 7.93 7.46
N ILE A 209 -13.04 7.37 6.38
CA ILE A 209 -13.32 7.82 5.00
C ILE A 209 -14.82 7.74 4.66
N ALA A 210 -15.55 6.76 5.21
CA ALA A 210 -17.00 6.62 5.03
C ALA A 210 -17.86 7.64 5.84
N THR A 211 -17.27 8.77 6.27
CA THR A 211 -17.92 9.79 7.11
C THR A 211 -17.81 11.19 6.50
N THR A 212 -18.54 12.16 7.06
CA THR A 212 -18.44 13.57 6.64
C THR A 212 -17.13 14.25 7.04
N ASN A 213 -16.31 13.62 7.89
CA ASN A 213 -15.01 14.16 8.28
C ASN A 213 -13.95 13.04 8.38
N PRO A 214 -13.40 12.62 7.23
CA PRO A 214 -12.39 11.55 7.16
C PRO A 214 -11.16 11.77 8.03
N ALA A 215 -10.74 13.03 8.21
CA ALA A 215 -9.57 13.37 9.00
C ALA A 215 -9.72 13.05 10.50
N SER A 216 -10.96 12.79 10.98
CA SER A 216 -11.19 12.34 12.36
C SER A 216 -10.68 10.92 12.66
N GLY A 217 -10.40 10.13 11.62
CA GLY A 217 -9.72 8.83 11.71
C GLY A 217 -10.57 7.67 12.24
N THR A 218 -11.07 7.78 13.47
CA THR A 218 -11.60 6.64 14.22
C THR A 218 -13.11 6.42 14.01
N ILE A 219 -13.49 5.16 13.76
CA ILE A 219 -14.88 4.71 13.68
C ILE A 219 -15.10 3.44 14.52
N LEU A 220 -16.36 3.18 14.85
CA LEU A 220 -16.81 1.98 15.53
C LEU A 220 -17.89 1.31 14.67
N VAL A 221 -17.79 -0.01 14.47
CA VAL A 221 -18.77 -0.79 13.72
C VAL A 221 -19.33 -1.90 14.60
N ASP A 222 -20.64 -1.87 14.81
CA ASP A 222 -21.41 -2.89 15.54
C ASP A 222 -22.03 -3.87 14.56
N PHE A 223 -21.76 -5.16 14.68
CA PHE A 223 -22.30 -6.23 13.85
C PHE A 223 -23.25 -7.11 14.65
N ASP A 224 -24.32 -7.57 14.02
CA ASP A 224 -25.30 -8.50 14.60
C ASP A 224 -25.87 -9.49 13.56
N GLU A 225 -26.94 -10.19 13.91
CA GLU A 225 -27.59 -11.22 13.09
C GLU A 225 -28.29 -10.67 11.83
N ALA A 226 -28.56 -9.36 11.76
CA ALA A 226 -29.28 -8.73 10.65
C ALA A 226 -28.39 -7.80 9.80
N GLY A 227 -27.41 -7.12 10.41
CA GLY A 227 -26.68 -6.04 9.75
C GLY A 227 -25.49 -5.52 10.53
N PHE A 228 -25.09 -4.29 10.18
CA PHE A 228 -24.10 -3.54 10.93
C PHE A 228 -24.52 -2.08 11.14
N THR A 229 -23.98 -1.45 12.18
CA THR A 229 -24.16 -0.02 12.46
C THR A 229 -22.81 0.67 12.49
N LEU A 230 -22.63 1.69 11.66
CA LEU A 230 -21.43 2.55 11.69
C LEU A 230 -21.67 3.75 12.61
N THR A 231 -20.72 3.98 13.50
CA THR A 231 -20.67 5.16 14.39
C THR A 231 -19.31 5.84 14.27
N PRO A 232 -19.21 7.08 13.77
CA PRO A 232 -17.98 7.84 13.81
C PRO A 232 -17.62 8.24 15.25
N MET A 233 -16.35 8.12 15.63
CA MET A 233 -15.90 8.50 16.96
C MET A 233 -15.45 9.97 17.05
N GLY A 234 -15.16 10.64 15.92
CA GLY A 234 -14.90 12.08 15.88
C GLY A 234 -16.12 12.90 16.28
N GLU A 235 -15.97 13.90 17.15
CA GLU A 235 -17.10 14.67 17.72
C GLU A 235 -17.98 15.34 16.66
N ALA A 236 -17.35 15.97 15.65
CA ALA A 236 -18.05 16.61 14.54
C ALA A 236 -18.33 15.66 13.36
N ALA A 237 -17.84 14.42 13.40
CA ALA A 237 -18.00 13.46 12.31
C ALA A 237 -19.38 12.79 12.34
N ARG A 238 -19.98 12.62 11.16
CA ARG A 238 -21.30 12.01 10.96
C ARG A 238 -21.19 10.92 9.91
N GLY A 239 -21.81 9.77 10.17
CA GLY A 239 -22.15 8.81 9.14
C GLY A 239 -23.49 9.22 8.56
N THR A 240 -23.60 9.25 7.23
CA THR A 240 -24.87 9.46 6.54
C THR A 240 -25.09 8.29 5.59
N PRO A 241 -26.35 7.97 5.22
CA PRO A 241 -26.60 6.94 4.21
C PRO A 241 -25.76 7.15 2.94
N TYR A 242 -25.58 8.41 2.52
CA TYR A 242 -24.72 8.74 1.38
C TYR A 242 -23.24 8.41 1.62
N THR A 243 -22.62 8.91 2.70
CA THR A 243 -21.19 8.68 2.94
C THR A 243 -20.85 7.20 3.14
N VAL A 244 -21.76 6.45 3.80
CA VAL A 244 -21.58 5.02 4.04
C VAL A 244 -21.76 4.22 2.75
N SER A 245 -22.83 4.47 1.98
CA SER A 245 -23.06 3.77 0.71
C SER A 245 -22.01 4.10 -0.36
N ALA A 246 -21.51 5.34 -0.39
CA ALA A 246 -20.51 5.78 -1.35
C ALA A 246 -19.18 5.02 -1.19
N HIS A 247 -18.90 4.42 -0.02
CA HIS A 247 -17.66 3.70 0.19
C HIS A 247 -17.56 2.40 -0.63
N MET A 248 -18.68 1.87 -1.12
CA MET A 248 -18.65 0.75 -2.07
C MET A 248 -18.08 1.11 -3.45
N LEU A 249 -18.03 2.41 -3.80
CA LEU A 249 -17.36 2.93 -5.01
C LEU A 249 -15.84 3.10 -4.80
N TYR A 250 -15.38 3.11 -3.55
CA TYR A 250 -13.99 3.39 -3.22
C TYR A 250 -13.13 2.15 -3.47
N GLU A 251 -12.11 2.30 -4.32
CA GLU A 251 -11.13 1.24 -4.65
C GLU A 251 -11.79 -0.10 -5.03
N ASN A 252 -12.93 -0.02 -5.71
CA ASN A 252 -13.70 -1.19 -6.10
C ASN A 252 -14.11 -1.12 -7.56
N THR A 253 -14.09 -2.26 -8.24
CA THR A 253 -14.39 -2.33 -9.69
C THR A 253 -15.90 -2.29 -9.95
N ASP A 254 -16.70 -2.82 -9.04
CA ASP A 254 -18.15 -2.86 -9.14
C ASP A 254 -18.79 -2.32 -7.85
N PRO A 255 -19.60 -1.26 -7.88
CA PRO A 255 -20.18 -0.68 -6.66
C PRO A 255 -21.16 -1.59 -5.91
N PHE A 256 -21.58 -2.72 -6.48
CA PHE A 256 -22.52 -3.65 -5.85
C PHE A 256 -21.87 -4.97 -5.42
N MET A 257 -20.71 -5.31 -6.00
CA MET A 257 -20.05 -6.60 -5.80
C MET A 257 -18.63 -6.39 -5.30
N LEU A 258 -18.24 -7.14 -4.26
CA LEU A 258 -16.85 -7.18 -3.78
C LEU A 258 -16.40 -8.63 -3.67
N CYS A 259 -15.36 -8.99 -4.42
CA CYS A 259 -14.76 -10.31 -4.39
C CYS A 259 -13.76 -10.41 -3.24
N GLU A 260 -13.88 -11.46 -2.44
CA GLU A 260 -13.03 -11.73 -1.28
C GLU A 260 -12.65 -13.22 -1.29
N PRO A 261 -11.61 -13.65 -0.56
CA PRO A 261 -11.31 -15.07 -0.44
C PRO A 261 -12.53 -15.88 0.00
N GLY A 262 -12.93 -16.87 -0.81
CA GLY A 262 -14.06 -17.76 -0.52
C GLY A 262 -15.43 -17.28 -1.00
N GLY A 263 -15.55 -16.13 -1.66
CA GLY A 263 -16.84 -15.71 -2.21
C GLY A 263 -16.93 -14.26 -2.66
N VAL A 264 -18.17 -13.79 -2.80
CA VAL A 264 -18.48 -12.44 -3.26
C VAL A 264 -19.54 -11.83 -2.36
N LEU A 265 -19.27 -10.66 -1.82
CA LEU A 265 -20.25 -9.80 -1.18
C LEU A 265 -21.12 -9.13 -2.25
N ASP A 266 -22.44 -9.22 -2.08
CA ASP A 266 -23.46 -8.55 -2.89
C ASP A 266 -24.27 -7.58 -2.02
N VAL A 267 -24.19 -6.29 -2.34
CA VAL A 267 -24.88 -5.21 -1.63
C VAL A 267 -26.07 -4.65 -2.40
N THR A 268 -26.52 -5.30 -3.48
CA THR A 268 -27.64 -4.82 -4.33
C THR A 268 -28.93 -4.63 -3.53
N ALA A 269 -29.16 -5.49 -2.52
CA ALA A 269 -30.32 -5.42 -1.64
C ALA A 269 -30.04 -4.65 -0.33
N ALA A 270 -28.87 -4.02 -0.19
CA ALA A 270 -28.51 -3.30 1.02
C ALA A 270 -29.32 -2.01 1.17
N SER A 271 -29.82 -1.77 2.37
CA SER A 271 -30.51 -0.55 2.77
C SER A 271 -29.67 0.21 3.79
N TYR A 272 -29.64 1.54 3.68
CA TYR A 272 -28.84 2.42 4.54
C TYR A 272 -29.77 3.39 5.24
N ILE A 273 -29.93 3.23 6.55
CA ILE A 273 -30.91 3.96 7.36
C ILE A 273 -30.17 4.78 8.42
N ALA A 274 -30.35 6.10 8.43
CA ALA A 274 -29.87 6.93 9.53
C ALA A 274 -30.67 6.59 10.81
N LEU A 275 -29.97 6.16 11.86
CA LEU A 275 -30.58 5.95 13.18
C LEU A 275 -30.73 7.27 13.95
N ASP A 276 -29.80 8.18 13.68
CA ASP A 276 -29.76 9.55 14.17
C ASP A 276 -28.84 10.38 13.28
N ASP A 277 -28.51 11.58 13.77
CA ASP A 277 -27.63 12.57 13.16
C ASP A 277 -26.18 12.12 12.89
N ARG A 278 -25.76 10.95 13.40
CA ARG A 278 -24.37 10.46 13.33
C ARG A 278 -24.25 8.99 12.95
N ARG A 279 -25.25 8.15 13.24
CA ARG A 279 -25.19 6.69 13.08
C ARG A 279 -26.01 6.21 11.90
N VAL A 280 -25.46 5.23 11.18
CA VAL A 280 -26.12 4.59 10.03
C VAL A 280 -26.19 3.09 10.26
N ARG A 281 -27.39 2.55 10.14
CA ARG A 281 -27.69 1.12 10.11
C ARG A 281 -27.70 0.63 8.67
N VAL A 282 -27.07 -0.51 8.42
CA VAL A 282 -27.04 -1.17 7.11
C VAL A 282 -27.47 -2.62 7.25
N GLU A 283 -28.44 -3.02 6.43
CA GLU A 283 -29.02 -4.38 6.40
C GLU A 283 -29.28 -4.82 4.96
N GLY A 284 -29.41 -6.12 4.72
CA GLY A 284 -29.75 -6.68 3.39
C GLY A 284 -28.56 -7.06 2.52
N SER A 285 -27.34 -7.03 3.06
CA SER A 285 -26.13 -7.50 2.38
C SER A 285 -26.07 -9.02 2.35
N ILE A 286 -25.66 -9.60 1.22
CA ILE A 286 -25.67 -11.04 0.99
C ILE A 286 -24.26 -11.52 0.68
N TRP A 287 -23.81 -12.56 1.37
CA TRP A 287 -22.59 -13.28 0.98
C TRP A 287 -22.94 -14.42 0.03
N ARG A 288 -22.24 -14.49 -1.11
CA ARG A 288 -22.35 -15.56 -2.10
C ARG A 288 -21.08 -16.42 -2.04
N PRO A 289 -21.12 -17.61 -1.42
CA PRO A 289 -19.95 -18.49 -1.36
C PRO A 289 -19.45 -18.85 -2.76
N GLY A 290 -18.13 -18.95 -2.90
CA GLY A 290 -17.45 -19.32 -4.13
C GLY A 290 -16.20 -20.16 -3.87
N PRO A 291 -15.42 -20.48 -4.92
CA PRO A 291 -14.14 -21.14 -4.77
C PRO A 291 -13.21 -20.35 -3.84
N TYR A 292 -12.41 -21.07 -3.05
CA TYR A 292 -11.43 -20.42 -2.19
C TYR A 292 -10.16 -20.12 -2.99
N THR A 293 -9.99 -18.85 -3.32
CA THR A 293 -8.79 -18.35 -4.01
C THR A 293 -8.26 -17.12 -3.31
N VAL A 294 -6.94 -16.96 -3.29
CA VAL A 294 -6.28 -15.79 -2.70
C VAL A 294 -5.55 -15.02 -3.79
N LYS A 295 -5.64 -13.68 -3.76
CA LYS A 295 -4.92 -12.84 -4.72
C LYS A 295 -3.41 -12.93 -4.44
N LEU A 296 -2.63 -13.03 -5.51
CA LEU A 296 -1.17 -12.93 -5.50
C LEU A 296 -0.77 -11.55 -6.00
N GLU A 297 0.03 -10.85 -5.20
CA GLU A 297 0.76 -9.65 -5.59
C GLU A 297 2.25 -9.97 -5.61
N GLY A 298 2.94 -9.55 -6.66
CA GLY A 298 4.36 -9.84 -6.82
C GLY A 298 5.06 -8.65 -7.43
N ALA A 299 6.29 -8.41 -7.00
CA ALA A 299 7.14 -7.36 -7.55
C ALA A 299 8.51 -7.92 -7.95
N ARG A 300 9.02 -7.46 -9.09
CA ARG A 300 10.36 -7.78 -9.60
C ARG A 300 11.14 -6.51 -9.92
N ILE A 301 12.46 -6.64 -9.97
CA ILE A 301 13.33 -5.55 -10.40
C ILE A 301 13.12 -5.30 -11.90
N ALA A 302 12.86 -4.04 -12.25
CA ALA A 302 12.66 -3.57 -13.63
C ALA A 302 13.87 -2.79 -14.18
N GLY A 303 14.97 -2.76 -13.42
CA GLY A 303 16.19 -2.01 -13.73
C GLY A 303 16.65 -1.17 -12.53
N TYR A 304 17.57 -0.25 -12.80
CA TYR A 304 18.16 0.65 -11.81
C TYR A 304 18.15 2.08 -12.35
N GLN A 305 17.98 3.05 -11.45
CA GLN A 305 17.92 4.45 -11.83
C GLN A 305 18.98 5.32 -11.14
N CYS A 306 19.52 6.25 -11.92
CA CYS A 306 20.27 7.41 -11.45
C CYS A 306 19.53 8.68 -11.92
N ILE A 307 19.41 9.67 -11.05
CA ILE A 307 18.71 10.92 -11.36
C ILE A 307 19.62 12.13 -11.15
N SER A 308 19.37 13.22 -11.87
CA SER A 308 19.99 14.52 -11.61
C SER A 308 18.97 15.63 -11.83
N LEU A 309 19.10 16.73 -11.08
CA LEU A 309 18.24 17.91 -11.21
C LEU A 309 19.11 19.12 -11.59
N THR A 310 18.78 19.75 -12.71
CA THR A 310 19.42 20.98 -13.20
C THR A 310 18.41 22.11 -13.26
N LEU A 311 18.81 23.34 -12.91
CA LEU A 311 17.97 24.52 -13.07
C LEU A 311 18.44 25.39 -14.24
N LEU A 312 17.53 25.63 -15.18
CA LEU A 312 17.70 26.56 -16.29
C LEU A 312 17.02 27.89 -15.92
N ARG A 313 17.80 28.96 -15.79
CA ARG A 313 17.28 30.29 -15.40
C ARG A 313 17.40 31.36 -16.48
N ASP A 314 18.44 31.28 -17.30
CA ASP A 314 18.64 32.24 -18.38
C ASP A 314 17.49 32.13 -19.39
N ARG A 315 16.96 33.30 -19.79
CA ARG A 315 15.74 33.39 -20.62
C ARG A 315 15.90 32.66 -21.95
N ARG A 316 17.11 32.64 -22.55
CA ARG A 316 17.36 31.93 -23.81
C ARG A 316 17.23 30.43 -23.63
N TYR A 317 17.77 29.87 -22.55
CA TYR A 317 17.67 28.44 -22.27
C TYR A 317 16.27 28.02 -21.83
N VAL A 318 15.58 28.86 -21.04
CA VAL A 318 14.19 28.60 -20.67
C VAL A 318 13.28 28.56 -21.90
N ALA A 319 13.42 29.54 -22.80
CA ALA A 319 12.64 29.58 -24.05
C ALA A 319 12.94 28.40 -24.99
N ASN A 320 14.12 27.79 -24.88
CA ASN A 320 14.56 26.67 -25.72
C ASN A 320 14.67 25.35 -24.95
N ALA A 321 14.08 25.24 -23.76
CA ALA A 321 14.33 24.11 -22.85
C ALA A 321 14.01 22.74 -23.47
N ARG A 322 12.97 22.67 -24.31
CA ARG A 322 12.59 21.45 -25.05
C ARG A 322 13.67 21.01 -26.06
N GLY A 323 14.14 21.95 -26.88
CA GLY A 323 15.18 21.68 -27.87
C GLY A 323 16.52 21.34 -27.19
N TRP A 324 16.87 22.11 -26.16
CA TRP A 324 18.05 21.86 -25.34
C TRP A 324 18.02 20.45 -24.72
N ALA A 325 16.89 20.05 -24.14
CA ALA A 325 16.74 18.72 -23.55
C ALA A 325 16.84 17.61 -24.61
N ALA A 326 16.15 17.73 -25.75
CA ALA A 326 16.23 16.74 -26.82
C ALA A 326 17.67 16.54 -27.33
N GLU A 327 18.43 17.63 -27.46
CA GLU A 327 19.83 17.58 -27.87
C GLU A 327 20.75 16.96 -26.81
N VAL A 328 20.57 17.31 -25.54
CA VAL A 328 21.29 16.68 -24.42
C VAL A 328 21.01 15.18 -24.36
N GLU A 329 19.74 14.78 -24.50
CA GLU A 329 19.34 13.38 -24.54
C GLU A 329 20.02 12.65 -25.70
N ALA A 330 19.91 13.17 -26.93
CA ALA A 330 20.47 12.56 -28.12
C ALA A 330 21.99 12.37 -28.02
N ARG A 331 22.73 13.40 -27.57
CA ARG A 331 24.19 13.29 -27.37
C ARG A 331 24.55 12.30 -26.28
N SER A 332 23.82 12.32 -25.17
CA SER A 332 24.06 11.40 -24.06
C SER A 332 23.81 9.95 -24.48
N ARG A 333 22.72 9.67 -25.22
CA ARG A 333 22.46 8.33 -25.77
C ARG A 333 23.59 7.88 -26.70
N SER A 334 24.06 8.75 -27.59
CA SER A 334 25.20 8.45 -28.49
C SER A 334 26.49 8.15 -27.72
N ASP A 335 26.78 8.90 -26.66
CA ASP A 335 27.95 8.67 -25.81
C ASP A 335 27.84 7.37 -25.02
N VAL A 336 26.66 7.03 -24.51
CA VAL A 336 26.42 5.75 -23.81
C VAL A 336 26.69 4.58 -24.75
N ILE A 337 26.13 4.59 -25.96
CA ILE A 337 26.34 3.53 -26.95
C ILE A 337 27.83 3.41 -27.30
N SER A 338 28.48 4.53 -27.62
CA SER A 338 29.88 4.52 -28.09
C SER A 338 30.91 4.21 -27.00
N ARG A 339 30.69 4.69 -25.76
CA ARG A 339 31.67 4.58 -24.66
C ARG A 339 31.40 3.39 -23.74
N MET A 340 30.14 3.04 -23.51
CA MET A 340 29.76 1.92 -22.63
C MET A 340 29.44 0.64 -23.39
N GLY A 341 29.20 0.73 -24.72
CA GLY A 341 28.88 -0.44 -25.54
C GLY A 341 27.50 -1.05 -25.26
N LEU A 342 26.59 -0.29 -24.65
CA LEU A 342 25.21 -0.73 -24.41
C LEU A 342 24.40 -0.65 -25.70
N ALA A 343 23.49 -1.60 -25.92
CA ALA A 343 22.51 -1.47 -26.98
C ALA A 343 21.50 -0.37 -26.60
N GLU A 344 20.94 0.31 -27.60
CA GLU A 344 19.93 1.36 -27.38
C GLU A 344 18.69 0.84 -26.62
N SER A 345 18.40 -0.46 -26.74
CA SER A 345 17.30 -1.13 -26.02
C SER A 345 17.60 -1.42 -24.54
N ASP A 346 18.87 -1.34 -24.12
CA ASP A 346 19.28 -1.76 -22.77
C ASP A 346 19.11 -0.63 -21.75
N PHE A 347 19.00 0.62 -22.19
CA PHE A 347 18.94 1.78 -21.31
C PHE A 347 17.95 2.81 -21.82
N ASP A 348 17.55 3.72 -20.91
CA ASP A 348 16.75 4.87 -21.27
C ASP A 348 17.26 6.13 -20.57
N ILE A 349 17.15 7.26 -21.24
CA ILE A 349 17.46 8.60 -20.72
C ILE A 349 16.24 9.46 -20.94
N GLU A 350 15.65 9.94 -19.86
CA GLU A 350 14.51 10.85 -19.90
C GLU A 350 14.90 12.19 -19.28
N LEU A 351 14.55 13.31 -19.94
CA LEU A 351 14.71 14.66 -19.40
C LEU A 351 13.33 15.31 -19.21
N ARG A 352 12.82 15.31 -17.98
CA ARG A 352 11.52 15.92 -17.64
C ARG A 352 11.68 17.40 -17.32
N LEU A 353 10.85 18.24 -17.94
CA LEU A 353 10.87 19.69 -17.78
C LEU A 353 9.82 20.17 -16.77
N ILE A 354 10.23 20.32 -15.52
CA ILE A 354 9.43 20.84 -14.41
C ILE A 354 9.18 22.33 -14.62
N GLY A 355 7.91 22.73 -14.58
CA GLY A 355 7.45 24.08 -14.93
C GLY A 355 7.09 24.25 -16.41
N VAL A 356 7.28 23.20 -17.23
CA VAL A 356 6.84 23.16 -18.63
C VAL A 356 5.74 22.11 -18.78
N ASP A 357 6.05 20.83 -18.66
CA ASP A 357 5.09 19.73 -18.87
C ASP A 357 5.51 18.37 -18.25
N ALA A 358 6.36 18.36 -17.23
CA ALA A 358 6.88 17.12 -16.62
C ALA A 358 5.83 16.10 -16.13
N THR A 359 4.58 16.51 -15.88
CA THR A 359 3.50 15.64 -15.40
C THR A 359 2.56 15.20 -16.51
N LEU A 360 2.05 16.13 -17.32
CA LEU A 360 1.04 15.86 -18.35
C LEU A 360 1.63 15.69 -19.76
N GLY A 361 2.89 16.05 -19.96
CA GLY A 361 3.57 15.96 -21.26
C GLY A 361 2.75 16.67 -22.36
N PRO A 362 2.46 15.99 -23.49
CA PRO A 362 1.65 16.56 -24.57
C PRO A 362 0.21 16.95 -24.19
N LEU A 363 -0.30 16.48 -23.05
CA LEU A 363 -1.63 16.83 -22.55
C LEU A 363 -1.64 18.14 -21.75
N GLU A 364 -0.47 18.73 -21.53
CA GLU A 364 -0.36 19.99 -20.80
C GLU A 364 -0.99 21.15 -21.57
N THR A 365 -1.69 22.03 -20.85
CA THR A 365 -2.33 23.20 -21.45
C THR A 365 -1.36 24.38 -21.52
N PRO A 366 -1.35 25.18 -22.61
CA PRO A 366 -0.47 26.34 -22.71
C PRO A 366 -0.66 27.32 -21.55
N GLY A 367 0.41 27.58 -20.80
CA GLY A 367 0.46 28.54 -19.70
C GLY A 367 1.36 29.74 -19.98
N ALA A 368 1.66 30.53 -18.95
CA ALA A 368 2.68 31.57 -19.03
C ALA A 368 4.08 30.94 -19.06
N ASP A 369 5.01 31.52 -19.84
CA ASP A 369 6.39 31.06 -19.88
C ASP A 369 7.01 31.10 -18.48
N PRO A 370 7.61 29.98 -18.00
CA PRO A 370 8.24 29.97 -16.71
C PRO A 370 9.45 30.92 -16.69
N ARG A 371 9.83 31.39 -15.50
CA ARG A 371 11.08 32.16 -15.34
C ARG A 371 12.30 31.26 -15.16
N GLU A 372 12.05 30.02 -14.75
CA GLU A 372 13.04 29.00 -14.43
C GLU A 372 12.42 27.64 -14.74
N VAL A 373 13.22 26.73 -15.29
CA VAL A 373 12.80 25.36 -15.61
C VAL A 373 13.71 24.39 -14.85
N GLY A 374 13.09 23.45 -14.13
CA GLY A 374 13.81 22.32 -13.56
C GLY A 374 13.91 21.20 -14.59
N VAL A 375 15.09 20.70 -14.86
CA VAL A 375 15.32 19.53 -15.73
C VAL A 375 15.65 18.36 -14.83
N LEU A 376 14.70 17.43 -14.69
CA LEU A 376 14.92 16.15 -14.02
C LEU A 376 15.40 15.13 -15.05
N ALA A 377 16.69 14.84 -15.03
CA ALA A 377 17.29 13.77 -15.79
C ALA A 377 17.10 12.44 -15.07
N ILE A 378 16.66 11.40 -15.80
CA ILE A 378 16.45 10.05 -15.28
C ILE A 378 17.15 9.09 -16.23
N ALA A 379 18.20 8.44 -15.75
CA ALA A 379 18.89 7.38 -16.45
C ALA A 379 18.46 6.02 -15.90
N THR A 380 17.94 5.15 -16.74
CA THR A 380 17.53 3.78 -16.39
C THR A 380 18.41 2.76 -17.11
N ALA A 381 18.93 1.76 -16.41
CA ALA A 381 19.76 0.70 -16.99
C ALA A 381 19.59 -0.65 -16.26
N PRO A 382 20.11 -1.77 -16.79
CA PRO A 382 19.93 -3.10 -16.22
C PRO A 382 20.67 -3.31 -14.89
N THR A 383 21.72 -2.52 -14.63
CA THR A 383 22.50 -2.58 -13.37
C THR A 383 22.71 -1.19 -12.76
N GLU A 384 22.90 -1.14 -11.44
CA GLU A 384 23.17 0.13 -10.73
C GLU A 384 24.44 0.82 -11.23
N VAL A 385 25.49 0.05 -11.53
CA VAL A 385 26.74 0.58 -12.07
C VAL A 385 26.49 1.26 -13.41
N GLN A 386 25.78 0.61 -14.33
CA GLN A 386 25.45 1.21 -15.62
C GLN A 386 24.61 2.47 -15.47
N ALA A 387 23.55 2.46 -14.64
CA ALA A 387 22.71 3.64 -14.43
C ALA A 387 23.52 4.81 -13.85
N SER A 388 24.42 4.54 -12.91
CA SER A 388 25.31 5.54 -12.31
C SER A 388 26.28 6.13 -13.33
N GLU A 389 26.87 5.30 -14.19
CA GLU A 389 27.79 5.76 -15.23
C GLU A 389 27.09 6.59 -16.31
N ILE A 390 25.85 6.24 -16.68
CA ILE A 390 25.03 7.08 -17.56
C ILE A 390 24.77 8.45 -16.91
N GLY A 391 24.49 8.49 -15.60
CA GLY A 391 24.35 9.74 -14.83
C GLY A 391 25.60 10.62 -14.91
N LYS A 392 26.80 10.02 -14.86
CA LYS A 392 28.08 10.75 -15.01
C LYS A 392 28.33 11.22 -16.44
N ILE A 393 27.87 10.48 -17.45
CA ILE A 393 27.91 10.91 -18.87
C ILE A 393 27.00 12.12 -19.09
N LEU A 394 25.83 12.15 -18.45
CA LEU A 394 24.88 13.27 -18.51
C LEU A 394 25.43 14.54 -17.84
N ASN A 395 26.17 14.40 -16.73
CA ASN A 395 26.62 15.52 -15.89
C ASN A 395 27.26 16.69 -16.68
N PRO A 396 28.30 16.52 -17.53
CA PRO A 396 28.90 17.63 -18.26
C PRO A 396 27.92 18.33 -19.23
N TYR A 397 26.99 17.59 -19.84
CA TYR A 397 25.95 18.18 -20.68
C TYR A 397 24.93 18.97 -19.85
N LEU A 398 24.48 18.38 -18.75
CA LEU A 398 23.56 19.03 -17.82
C LEU A 398 24.16 20.27 -17.15
N LEU A 399 25.49 20.40 -17.09
CA LEU A 399 26.17 21.57 -16.53
C LEU A 399 26.50 22.63 -17.57
N HIS A 400 26.89 22.23 -18.79
CA HIS A 400 27.56 23.11 -19.75
C HIS A 400 27.05 23.03 -21.20
N TYR A 401 25.94 22.34 -21.50
CA TYR A 401 25.48 22.22 -22.89
C TYR A 401 24.97 23.56 -23.46
N ALA A 402 25.64 24.04 -24.50
CA ALA A 402 25.34 25.27 -25.22
C ALA A 402 24.21 25.08 -26.25
N LEU A 403 23.44 26.14 -26.53
CA LEU A 403 22.41 26.19 -27.58
C LEU A 403 23.02 26.32 -28.98
N THR A 404 24.22 26.88 -29.10
CA THR A 404 24.90 27.13 -30.38
C THR A 404 26.38 26.82 -30.25
N ASP A 405 27.02 26.42 -31.35
CA ASP A 405 28.47 26.11 -31.35
C ASP A 405 29.34 27.36 -31.05
N ASP A 406 28.87 28.55 -31.44
CA ASP A 406 29.58 29.83 -31.29
C ASP A 406 29.04 30.67 -30.11
N GLU A 407 29.03 30.12 -28.89
CA GLU A 407 28.72 30.91 -27.68
C GLU A 407 29.65 30.62 -26.48
N PRO A 408 29.78 31.56 -25.52
CA PRO A 408 30.45 31.27 -24.25
C PRO A 408 29.78 30.09 -23.54
N MET A 409 30.59 29.15 -23.03
CA MET A 409 30.10 27.97 -22.34
C MET A 409 29.16 28.35 -21.19
N PRO A 410 27.89 27.92 -21.21
CA PRO A 410 26.97 28.19 -20.11
C PRO A 410 27.39 27.40 -18.88
N THR A 411 26.91 27.82 -17.72
CA THR A 411 26.96 27.02 -16.50
C THR A 411 25.57 27.04 -15.87
N PHE A 412 24.96 25.86 -15.73
CA PHE A 412 23.67 25.70 -15.07
C PHE A 412 23.84 25.37 -13.59
N ALA A 413 22.77 25.51 -12.82
CA ALA A 413 22.81 25.25 -11.38
C ALA A 413 22.36 23.83 -11.05
N PHE A 414 23.18 23.09 -10.30
CA PHE A 414 22.77 21.87 -9.62
C PHE A 414 22.34 22.22 -8.18
N PRO A 415 21.12 21.82 -7.76
CA PRO A 415 20.68 22.02 -6.38
C PRO A 415 21.44 21.16 -5.35
N PHE A 416 22.13 20.11 -5.79
CA PHE A 416 22.82 19.14 -4.94
C PHE A 416 24.28 18.93 -5.40
N SER A 417 25.13 18.46 -4.47
CA SER A 417 26.50 18.02 -4.74
C SER A 417 26.79 16.74 -3.94
N PRO A 418 27.01 15.59 -4.58
CA PRO A 418 27.04 15.36 -6.03
C PRO A 418 25.69 15.67 -6.72
N ALA A 419 25.75 15.98 -8.02
CA ALA A 419 24.57 16.41 -8.78
C ALA A 419 23.68 15.23 -9.18
N GLU A 420 24.29 14.09 -9.46
CA GLU A 420 23.63 12.83 -9.71
C GLU A 420 23.44 12.02 -8.41
N MET A 421 22.31 11.33 -8.32
CA MET A 421 21.90 10.54 -7.15
C MET A 421 21.38 9.18 -7.61
N ASN A 422 21.96 8.12 -7.06
CA ASN A 422 21.45 6.78 -7.30
C ASN A 422 20.13 6.57 -6.55
N ARG A 423 19.07 6.31 -7.31
CA ARG A 423 17.78 5.87 -6.76
C ARG A 423 17.82 4.38 -6.37
N GLY A 424 18.70 3.63 -7.01
CA GLY A 424 18.84 2.17 -6.87
C GLY A 424 17.82 1.44 -7.75
N ALA A 425 17.50 0.21 -7.36
CA ALA A 425 16.55 -0.63 -8.09
C ALA A 425 15.17 0.01 -8.19
N ILE A 426 14.59 -0.04 -9.39
CA ILE A 426 13.18 0.19 -9.65
C ILE A 426 12.46 -1.14 -9.76
N TYR A 427 11.15 -1.13 -9.47
CA TYR A 427 10.35 -2.33 -9.40
C TYR A 427 9.09 -2.15 -10.26
N GLU A 428 8.56 -3.28 -10.72
CA GLU A 428 7.26 -3.37 -11.38
C GLU A 428 6.42 -4.49 -10.76
N PHE A 429 5.10 -4.35 -10.81
CA PHE A 429 4.21 -5.44 -10.43
C PHE A 429 4.21 -6.52 -11.52
N CYS A 430 4.48 -7.77 -11.13
CA CYS A 430 4.52 -8.94 -12.01
C CYS A 430 3.23 -9.80 -11.89
N LEU A 431 2.48 -9.68 -10.78
CA LEU A 431 1.32 -10.54 -10.51
C LEU A 431 0.06 -9.72 -10.15
N ASN A 432 -1.02 -9.98 -10.89
CA ASN A 432 -2.40 -9.67 -10.52
C ASN A 432 -3.25 -10.92 -10.81
N HIS A 433 -3.02 -11.98 -10.03
CA HIS A 433 -3.57 -13.31 -10.27
C HIS A 433 -4.19 -13.84 -8.99
N VAL A 434 -4.95 -14.93 -9.06
CA VAL A 434 -5.40 -15.67 -7.88
C VAL A 434 -4.85 -17.09 -7.86
N LEU A 435 -4.49 -17.56 -6.68
CA LEU A 435 -4.08 -18.93 -6.39
C LEU A 435 -5.26 -19.68 -5.76
N ALA A 436 -5.67 -20.78 -6.37
CA ALA A 436 -6.68 -21.67 -5.79
C ALA A 436 -6.08 -22.49 -4.63
N LEU A 437 -6.78 -22.54 -3.49
CA LEU A 437 -6.37 -23.28 -2.30
C LEU A 437 -7.44 -24.30 -1.91
N ASP A 438 -6.98 -25.48 -1.47
CA ASP A 438 -7.87 -26.53 -0.94
C ASP A 438 -8.11 -26.37 0.57
N ASP A 439 -7.17 -25.72 1.26
CA ASP A 439 -7.23 -25.32 2.66
C ASP A 439 -6.87 -23.82 2.75
N PRO A 440 -7.70 -22.97 3.39
CA PRO A 440 -7.39 -21.55 3.58
C PRO A 440 -5.98 -21.29 4.13
N MET A 441 -5.43 -22.15 4.99
CA MET A 441 -4.11 -21.97 5.58
C MET A 441 -2.96 -22.49 4.72
N ALA A 442 -3.21 -23.17 3.59
CA ALA A 442 -2.16 -23.86 2.82
C ALA A 442 -1.04 -22.95 2.31
N ALA A 443 -1.33 -21.66 2.09
CA ALA A 443 -0.37 -20.66 1.63
C ALA A 443 0.17 -19.76 2.75
N PHE A 444 -0.19 -20.02 4.01
CA PHE A 444 0.10 -19.12 5.12
C PHE A 444 0.78 -19.85 6.28
N ARG A 445 1.69 -19.15 6.95
CA ARG A 445 2.40 -19.68 8.12
C ARG A 445 2.02 -18.88 9.34
N LEU A 446 1.55 -19.56 10.39
CA LEU A 446 1.17 -18.95 11.66
C LEU A 446 2.18 -19.33 12.74
N VAL A 447 2.72 -18.34 13.43
CA VAL A 447 3.66 -18.51 14.57
C VAL A 447 3.13 -17.72 15.76
N THR A 448 3.30 -18.26 16.96
CA THR A 448 2.88 -17.59 18.20
C THR A 448 4.05 -17.48 19.17
N ASP A 449 4.25 -16.29 19.73
CA ASP A 449 5.34 -15.97 20.64
C ASP A 449 4.81 -15.34 21.91
N LYS A 450 5.46 -15.62 23.05
CA LYS A 450 5.24 -14.85 24.29
C LYS A 450 6.18 -13.66 24.28
N VAL A 451 5.63 -12.47 24.43
CA VAL A 451 6.33 -11.18 24.40
C VAL A 451 6.20 -10.50 25.75
N GLY A 452 7.27 -9.92 26.27
CA GLY A 452 7.20 -9.07 27.47
C GLY A 452 8.47 -9.03 28.31
N HIS A 453 8.43 -8.20 29.36
CA HIS A 453 9.55 -8.01 30.28
C HIS A 453 9.63 -9.14 31.31
N GLY A 454 10.74 -9.90 31.27
CA GLY A 454 11.08 -10.96 32.23
C GLY A 454 11.25 -12.30 31.54
#